data_AF-A0A7X1AWY8-F1
#
_entry.id   AF-A0A7X1AWY8-F1
#
_cell.length_a   1.000
_cell.length_b   1.000
_cell.length_c   1.000
_cell.angle_alpha   90.00
_cell.angle_beta   90.00
_cell.angle_gamma   90.00
#
_symmetry.space_group_name_H-M   'P 1'
#
loop_
_entity.id
_entity.type
_entity.pdbx_description
1 polymer ?
#
loop_
_entity_poly.entity_id
_entity_poly.type
_entity_poly.pdbx_seq_one_letter_code
_entity_poly.pdbx_strand_id
1 'polypeptide(L)'
;MTAVNPSDAYLMYGYDEKELTLPHASPSAVTFTIEVDFQADYTWYEHTTLTVQPGETLTYTFPAGFRAHWVRVTSDTNTTASAQFLYGPADKRDTLVDWAR
;
A
#
# COMPACT_ATOMS: atom_id res chain seq x y z
N MET A 1 5.33 -12.31 2.76
CA MET A 1 3.92 -12.34 3.19
C MET A 1 3.41 -13.77 3.12
N THR A 2 2.62 -14.18 4.11
CA THR A 2 1.91 -15.45 4.10
C THR A 2 0.49 -15.18 3.60
N ALA A 3 -0.03 -16.04 2.73
CA ALA A 3 -1.35 -15.94 2.15
C ALA A 3 -2.41 -15.75 3.25
N VAL A 4 -3.29 -14.77 3.05
CA VAL A 4 -4.43 -14.42 3.91
C VAL A 4 -4.01 -13.98 5.32
N ASN A 5 -2.71 -13.88 5.62
CA ASN A 5 -2.21 -13.33 6.87
C ASN A 5 -1.86 -11.85 6.70
N PRO A 6 -2.54 -10.94 7.42
CA PRO A 6 -2.26 -9.52 7.30
C PRO A 6 -0.84 -9.17 7.76
N SER A 7 -0.29 -8.11 7.18
CA SER A 7 0.89 -7.44 7.73
C SER A 7 0.61 -6.83 9.09
N ASP A 8 1.66 -6.40 9.78
CA ASP A 8 1.51 -5.48 10.90
C ASP A 8 0.77 -4.21 10.47
N ALA A 9 0.03 -3.62 11.41
CA ALA A 9 -0.62 -2.34 11.22
C ALA A 9 0.42 -1.22 11.06
N TYR A 10 0.19 -0.34 10.09
CA TYR A 10 1.06 0.79 9.79
C TYR A 10 0.29 2.11 9.91
N LEU A 11 0.89 3.12 10.54
CA LEU A 11 0.25 4.40 10.81
C LEU A 11 -0.05 5.14 9.50
N MET A 12 -1.28 5.61 9.31
CA MET A 12 -1.69 6.48 8.20
C MET A 12 -2.04 7.91 8.63
N TYR A 13 -2.39 8.11 9.90
CA TYR A 13 -2.90 9.38 10.39
C TYR A 13 -1.86 10.50 10.33
N GLY A 14 -2.30 11.72 10.03
CA GLY A 14 -1.45 12.93 10.06
C GLY A 14 -0.79 13.33 8.74
N TYR A 15 -1.09 12.64 7.64
CA TYR A 15 -0.56 12.93 6.30
C TYR A 15 -1.70 13.19 5.32
N ASP A 16 -1.53 14.06 4.33
CA ASP A 16 -2.55 14.34 3.29
C ASP A 16 -2.34 13.47 2.05
N GLU A 17 -1.08 13.27 1.65
CA GLU A 17 -0.69 12.43 0.51
C GLU A 17 -0.08 11.12 0.97
N LYS A 18 -0.49 10.03 0.30
CA LYS A 18 -0.05 8.68 0.62
C LYS A 18 0.06 7.87 -0.66
N GLU A 19 1.13 7.11 -0.77
CA GLU A 19 1.31 6.13 -1.84
C GLU A 19 1.74 4.79 -1.28
N LEU A 20 1.32 3.73 -1.94
CA LEU A 20 1.68 2.35 -1.67
C LEU A 20 2.36 1.75 -2.90
N THR A 21 3.56 1.24 -2.72
CA THR A 21 4.30 0.47 -3.74
C THR A 21 4.33 -1.02 -3.36
N LEU A 22 3.99 -1.89 -4.32
CA LEU A 22 3.82 -3.33 -4.15
C LEU A 22 4.62 -4.13 -5.19
N PRO A 23 5.86 -4.54 -4.89
CA PRO A 23 6.57 -5.58 -5.63
C PRO A 23 6.42 -6.97 -4.96
N HIS A 24 6.53 -8.04 -5.76
CA HIS A 24 6.59 -9.42 -5.26
C HIS A 24 7.53 -10.32 -6.07
N ALA A 25 7.87 -11.47 -5.50
CA ALA A 25 8.73 -12.50 -6.12
C ALA A 25 7.97 -13.71 -6.70
N SER A 26 6.64 -13.77 -6.55
CA SER A 26 5.81 -14.85 -7.12
C SER A 26 5.94 -14.93 -8.65
N PRO A 27 6.00 -16.15 -9.24
CA PRO A 27 5.96 -16.35 -10.70
C PRO A 27 4.53 -16.23 -11.27
N SER A 28 3.54 -15.97 -10.44
CA SER A 28 2.13 -15.78 -10.82
C SER A 28 1.59 -14.48 -10.23
N ALA A 29 0.51 -13.96 -10.81
CA ALA A 29 -0.13 -12.74 -10.31
C ALA A 29 -0.54 -12.91 -8.83
N VAL A 30 -0.37 -11.84 -8.06
CA VAL A 30 -0.72 -11.80 -6.63
C VAL A 30 -1.74 -10.70 -6.40
N THR A 31 -2.84 -11.02 -5.72
CA THR A 31 -3.82 -10.02 -5.31
C THR A 31 -3.52 -9.59 -3.88
N PHE A 32 -3.34 -8.29 -3.69
CA PHE A 32 -3.18 -7.65 -2.39
C PHE A 32 -4.50 -6.99 -2.00
N THR A 33 -4.97 -7.29 -0.78
CA THR A 33 -6.10 -6.61 -0.14
C THR A 33 -5.54 -5.56 0.81
N ILE A 34 -5.98 -4.32 0.65
CA ILE A 34 -5.58 -3.19 1.48
C ILE A 34 -6.75 -2.95 2.44
N GLU A 35 -6.48 -3.11 3.72
CA GLU A 35 -7.47 -2.91 4.78
C GLU A 35 -7.07 -1.70 5.62
N VAL A 36 -8.06 -0.94 6.06
CA VAL A 36 -7.86 0.26 6.87
C VAL A 36 -8.74 0.22 8.12
N ASP A 37 -8.22 0.80 9.19
CA ASP A 37 -8.96 1.10 10.41
C ASP A 37 -9.13 2.62 10.49
N PHE A 38 -10.38 3.08 10.37
CA PHE A 38 -10.72 4.48 10.45
C PHE A 38 -10.82 4.98 11.90
N GLN A 39 -11.22 4.12 12.83
CA GLN A 39 -11.60 4.45 14.19
C GLN A 39 -10.45 4.34 15.21
N ALA A 40 -9.33 3.72 14.82
CA ALA A 40 -8.21 3.37 15.71
C ALA A 40 -8.58 2.34 16.80
N ASP A 41 -9.53 1.45 16.52
CA ASP A 41 -10.04 0.44 17.44
C ASP A 41 -9.78 -1.00 16.99
N TYR A 42 -8.94 -1.17 15.96
CA TYR A 42 -8.64 -2.45 15.29
C TYR A 42 -9.84 -3.09 14.58
N THR A 43 -10.88 -2.31 14.26
CA THR A 43 -11.91 -2.70 13.30
C THR A 43 -11.45 -2.41 11.87
N TRP A 44 -11.30 -3.45 11.07
CA TRP A 44 -10.73 -3.36 9.72
C TRP A 44 -11.81 -3.37 8.65
N TYR A 45 -11.65 -2.50 7.66
CA TYR A 45 -12.49 -2.41 6.49
C TYR A 45 -11.63 -2.57 5.24
N GLU A 46 -12.08 -3.36 4.28
CA GLU A 46 -11.46 -3.42 2.97
C GLU A 46 -11.58 -2.05 2.28
N HIS A 47 -10.46 -1.46 1.93
CA HIS A 47 -10.39 -0.23 1.14
C HIS A 47 -10.37 -0.53 -0.36
N THR A 48 -9.50 -1.46 -0.78
CA THR A 48 -9.39 -1.88 -2.18
C THR A 48 -8.58 -3.18 -2.32
N THR A 49 -8.67 -3.79 -3.50
CA THR A 49 -7.84 -4.91 -3.93
C THR A 49 -7.00 -4.53 -5.15
N LEU A 50 -5.72 -4.88 -5.15
CA LEU A 50 -4.77 -4.58 -6.23
C LEU A 50 -4.11 -5.87 -6.69
N THR A 51 -4.22 -6.19 -7.98
CA THR A 51 -3.54 -7.35 -8.58
C THR A 51 -2.25 -6.90 -9.25
N VAL A 52 -1.13 -7.51 -8.86
CA VAL A 52 0.21 -7.24 -9.41
C VAL A 52 0.65 -8.44 -10.24
N GLN A 53 1.14 -8.21 -11.46
CA GLN A 53 1.64 -9.26 -12.34
C GLN A 53 3.08 -9.67 -11.95
N PRO A 54 3.52 -10.89 -12.33
CA PRO A 54 4.91 -11.32 -12.12
C PRO A 54 5.92 -10.32 -12.68
N GLY A 55 6.88 -9.90 -11.85
CA GLY A 55 7.92 -8.95 -12.22
C GLY A 55 7.46 -7.48 -12.28
N GLU A 56 6.19 -7.20 -12.01
CA GLU A 56 5.66 -5.84 -11.92
C GLU A 56 5.94 -5.21 -10.56
N THR A 57 6.03 -3.88 -10.54
CA THR A 57 5.92 -3.07 -9.32
C THR A 57 4.76 -2.12 -9.50
N LEU A 58 3.68 -2.34 -8.74
CA LEU A 58 2.49 -1.49 -8.80
C LEU A 58 2.62 -0.36 -7.78
N THR A 59 2.32 0.86 -8.20
CA THR A 59 2.21 2.05 -7.33
C THR A 59 0.76 2.51 -7.29
N TYR A 60 0.20 2.63 -6.10
CA TYR A 60 -1.16 3.11 -5.85
C TYR A 60 -1.13 4.39 -5.01
N THR A 61 -1.71 5.47 -5.55
CA THR A 61 -1.90 6.73 -4.84
C THR A 61 -3.27 6.74 -4.17
N PHE A 62 -3.29 6.97 -2.87
CA PHE A 62 -4.56 7.15 -2.14
C PHE A 62 -5.19 8.50 -2.54
N PRO A 63 -6.53 8.61 -2.51
CA PRO A 63 -7.20 9.89 -2.75
C PRO A 63 -6.65 11.00 -1.85
N ALA A 64 -6.54 12.21 -2.38
CA ALA A 64 -6.09 13.37 -1.61
C ALA A 64 -6.97 13.56 -0.37
N GLY A 65 -6.34 13.71 0.80
CA GLY A 65 -7.03 13.86 2.07
C GLY A 65 -7.73 12.59 2.56
N PHE A 66 -7.41 11.40 2.02
CA PHE A 66 -7.87 10.12 2.56
C PHE A 66 -7.42 9.98 4.01
N ARG A 67 -8.35 9.69 4.92
CA ARG A 67 -8.09 9.60 6.36
C ARG A 67 -8.41 8.21 6.86
N ALA A 68 -7.45 7.58 7.49
CA ALA A 68 -7.59 6.41 8.34
C ALA A 68 -6.48 6.48 9.41
N HIS A 69 -6.62 5.72 10.48
CA HIS A 69 -5.60 5.62 11.52
C HIS A 69 -4.53 4.60 11.15
N TRP A 70 -4.97 3.41 10.73
CA TRP A 70 -4.07 2.31 10.40
C TRP A 70 -4.36 1.74 9.02
N VAL A 71 -3.33 1.19 8.38
CA VAL A 71 -3.42 0.34 7.19
C VAL A 71 -2.68 -0.96 7.41
N ARG A 72 -3.17 -2.03 6.80
CA ARG A 72 -2.43 -3.28 6.65
C ARG A 72 -2.67 -3.86 5.26
N VAL A 73 -1.80 -4.78 4.87
CA VAL A 73 -1.86 -5.43 3.55
C VAL A 73 -1.87 -6.94 3.74
N THR A 74 -2.75 -7.60 3.00
CA THR A 74 -2.88 -9.07 2.97
C THR A 74 -2.66 -9.54 1.52
N SER A 75 -1.88 -10.60 1.29
CA SER A 75 -1.74 -11.23 -0.03
C SER A 75 -2.62 -12.47 -0.13
N ASP A 76 -3.16 -12.79 -1.30
CA ASP A 76 -3.85 -14.07 -1.55
C ASP A 76 -2.88 -15.27 -1.67
N THR A 77 -1.60 -14.98 -1.88
CA THR A 77 -0.57 -15.96 -2.23
C THR A 77 0.60 -15.90 -1.24
N ASN A 78 1.18 -17.06 -0.92
CA ASN A 78 2.44 -17.15 -0.19
C ASN A 78 3.58 -16.67 -1.08
N THR A 79 4.20 -15.53 -0.75
CA THR A 79 5.32 -14.98 -1.53
C THR A 79 6.18 -14.05 -0.70
N THR A 80 7.44 -13.89 -1.10
CA THR A 80 8.20 -12.69 -0.71
C THR A 80 7.61 -11.49 -1.43
N ALA A 81 7.21 -10.47 -0.67
CA ALA A 81 6.61 -9.24 -1.16
C ALA A 81 6.85 -8.13 -0.14
N SER A 82 6.82 -6.88 -0.61
CA SER A 82 6.94 -5.69 0.21
C SER A 82 5.72 -4.80 0.01
N ALA A 83 5.27 -4.14 1.07
CA ALA A 83 4.35 -3.02 1.00
C ALA A 83 5.09 -1.78 1.52
N GLN A 84 5.36 -0.83 0.63
CA GLN A 84 6.10 0.38 0.98
C GLN A 84 5.18 1.57 0.92
N PHE A 85 4.97 2.21 2.07
CA PHE A 85 4.17 3.42 2.17
C PHE A 85 5.08 4.65 2.14
N LEU A 86 4.74 5.60 1.28
CA LEU A 86 5.37 6.92 1.23
C LEU A 86 4.36 7.96 1.70
N TYR A 87 4.79 8.81 2.64
CA TYR A 87 4.02 9.94 3.15
C TYR A 87 4.77 11.24 2.91
N GLY A 88 4.09 12.27 2.40
CA GLY A 88 4.73 13.54 2.06
C GLY A 88 3.75 14.72 2.04
N PRO A 89 4.26 15.98 2.06
CA PRO A 89 3.45 17.19 2.06
C PRO A 89 2.76 17.41 0.71
N ALA A 90 1.62 18.13 0.75
CA ALA A 90 0.65 18.39 -0.34
C ALA A 90 1.17 19.12 -1.59
N ASP A 91 2.47 19.42 -1.69
CA ASP A 91 3.07 20.14 -2.82
C ASP A 91 4.12 19.27 -3.50
N LYS A 92 3.61 18.35 -4.33
CA LYS A 92 4.22 17.73 -5.51
C LYS A 92 5.59 17.07 -5.33
N ARG A 93 5.66 15.80 -5.71
CA ARG A 93 6.89 15.24 -6.30
C ARG A 93 7.40 16.24 -7.35
N ASP A 94 8.54 16.86 -7.06
CA ASP A 94 9.13 17.88 -7.91
C ASP A 94 9.49 17.24 -9.25
N THR A 95 8.71 17.54 -10.31
CA THR A 95 8.84 16.91 -11.63
C THR A 95 10.15 17.29 -12.35
N LEU A 96 11.02 18.05 -11.68
CA LEU A 96 12.30 18.52 -12.17
C LEU A 96 13.49 17.61 -11.80
N VAL A 97 13.30 16.57 -10.97
CA VAL A 97 14.41 15.70 -10.50
C VAL A 97 14.43 14.29 -11.15
N ASP A 98 13.54 13.99 -12.08
CA ASP A 98 13.37 12.64 -12.65
C ASP A 98 14.26 12.31 -13.88
N TRP A 99 15.31 13.09 -14.16
CA TRP A 99 16.21 12.83 -15.29
C TRP A 99 17.44 11.95 -14.95
N ALA A 100 17.56 11.46 -13.71
CA ALA A 100 18.75 10.76 -13.23
C ALA A 100 18.47 9.35 -12.66
N ARG A 101 17.49 8.62 -13.19
CA ARG A 101 17.29 7.20 -12.87
C ARG A 101 17.10 6.35 -14.11
#